data_AF-A0A1B6Z6R0-F1
#
_entry.id   AF-A0A1B6Z6R0-F1
#
_cell.length_a   1.000
_cell.length_b   1.000
_cell.length_c   1.000
_cell.angle_alpha   90.00
_cell.angle_beta   90.00
_cell.angle_gamma   90.00
#
_symmetry.space_group_name_H-M   'P 1'
#
loop_
_entity.id
_entity.type
_entity.pdbx_description
1 polymer ?
#
loop_
_entity_poly.entity_id
_entity_poly.type
_entity_poly.pdbx_seq_one_letter_code
_entity_poly.pdbx_strand_id
1 'polypeptide(L)' 'MNRNDLKELIIQAIRDSGGSATIAEVGKYIWEKREKELRKSGEFFYKWQYELRWASNVLVREKRLRKGPPRGMWHA' A
#
# COMPACT_ATOMS: atom_id res chain seq x y z
N MET A 1 -2.77 -4.88 12.48
CA MET A 1 -2.77 -4.60 11.04
C MET A 1 -3.05 -5.87 10.26
N ASN A 2 -3.84 -5.77 9.18
CA ASN A 2 -4.26 -6.86 8.32
C ASN A 2 -4.31 -6.42 6.84
N ARG A 3 -4.76 -7.34 5.97
CA ARG A 3 -4.86 -7.13 4.51
C ARG A 3 -5.79 -5.99 4.07
N ASN A 4 -6.91 -5.78 4.77
CA ASN A 4 -7.85 -4.72 4.45
C ASN A 4 -7.30 -3.35 4.83
N ASP A 5 -6.56 -3.26 5.94
CA ASP A 5 -5.90 -2.02 6.35
C ASP A 5 -4.93 -1.52 5.25
N LEU A 6 -4.21 -2.43 4.59
CA LEU A 6 -3.30 -2.10 3.49
C LEU A 6 -4.01 -1.41 2.32
N LYS A 7 -5.25 -1.79 2.01
CA LYS A 7 -5.99 -1.19 0.88
C LYS A 7 -6.20 0.31 1.12
N GLU A 8 -6.71 0.66 2.29
CA GLU A 8 -6.97 2.06 2.63
C GLU A 8 -5.67 2.85 2.79
N LEU A 9 -4.62 2.24 3.35
CA LEU A 9 -3.32 2.88 3.48
C LEU A 9 -2.64 3.15 2.13
N ILE A 10 -2.81 2.27 1.12
CA ILE A 10 -2.31 2.53 -0.25
C ILE A 10 -2.97 3.79 -0.82
N ILE A 11 -4.31 3.87 -0.75
CA ILE A 11 -5.06 5.00 -1.27
C ILE A 11 -4.64 6.29 -0.56
N GLN A 12 -4.52 6.23 0.77
CA GLN A 12 -4.14 7.40 1.54
C GLN A 12 -2.69 7.84 1.24
N ALA A 13 -1.75 6.91 1.13
CA ALA A 13 -0.37 7.21 0.76
C ALA A 13 -0.29 7.93 -0.59
N ILE A 14 -1.05 7.48 -1.59
CA ILE A 14 -1.06 8.08 -2.92
C ILE A 14 -1.68 9.47 -2.90
N ARG A 15 -2.79 9.67 -2.16
CA ARG A 15 -3.45 10.98 -2.03
C ARG A 15 -2.55 11.99 -1.31
N ASP A 16 -1.93 11.58 -0.20
CA ASP A 16 -0.96 12.40 0.53
C ASP A 16 0.28 12.73 -0.33
N SER A 17 0.57 11.92 -1.36
CA SER A 17 1.67 12.14 -2.33
C SER A 17 1.25 12.92 -3.59
N GLY A 18 0.06 13.51 -3.62
CA GLY A 18 -0.41 14.32 -4.75
C GLY A 18 -1.08 13.53 -5.89
N GLY A 19 -1.58 12.32 -5.62
CA GLY A 19 -2.38 11.52 -6.57
C GLY A 19 -1.58 10.48 -7.34
N SER A 20 -0.27 10.38 -7.12
CA SER A 20 0.55 9.27 -7.62
C SER A 20 1.68 8.94 -6.66
N ALA A 21 1.99 7.66 -6.51
CA ALA A 21 3.16 7.20 -5.78
C ALA A 21 3.64 5.85 -6.30
N THR A 22 4.93 5.59 -6.18
CA THR A 22 5.53 4.29 -6.43
C THR A 22 5.22 3.32 -5.28
N ILE A 23 5.25 2.02 -5.57
CA ILE A 23 5.13 0.97 -4.54
C ILE A 23 6.13 1.16 -3.38
N ALA A 24 7.33 1.68 -3.66
CA ALA A 24 8.35 1.93 -2.65
C ALA A 24 7.98 3.11 -1.75
N GLU A 25 7.49 4.22 -2.33
CA GLU A 25 7.01 5.37 -1.58
C GLU A 25 5.80 5.01 -0.70
N VAL A 26 4.86 4.23 -1.23
CA VAL A 26 3.72 3.72 -0.45
C VAL A 26 4.20 2.82 0.69
N GLY A 27 5.16 1.92 0.42
CA GLY A 27 5.76 1.08 1.45
C GLY A 27 6.44 1.90 2.56
N LYS A 28 7.21 2.92 2.18
CA LYS A 28 7.87 3.85 3.12
C LYS A 28 6.84 4.61 3.96
N TYR A 29 5.81 5.17 3.33
CA TYR A 29 4.72 5.87 4.01
C TYR A 29 4.04 4.99 5.07
N ILE A 30 3.74 3.74 4.72
CA ILE A 30 3.11 2.78 5.64
C ILE A 30 4.05 2.45 6.79
N TRP A 31 5.32 2.22 6.51
CA TRP A 31 6.33 1.96 7.53
C TRP A 31 6.41 3.12 8.53
N GLU A 32 6.61 4.34 8.04
CA GLU A 32 6.79 5.53 8.88
C GLU A 32 5.55 5.84 9.75
N LYS A 33 4.34 5.62 9.23
CA LYS A 33 3.10 5.93 9.97
C LYS A 33 2.57 4.78 10.82
N ARG A 34 2.85 3.51 10.46
CA ARG A 34 2.20 2.32 11.05
C ARG A 34 3.18 1.29 11.58
N GLU A 35 4.46 1.62 11.76
CA GLU A 35 5.50 0.70 12.28
C GLU A 35 5.04 -0.07 13.52
N LYS A 36 4.49 0.62 14.53
CA LYS A 36 4.06 -0.01 15.79
C LYS A 36 2.97 -1.06 15.57
N GLU A 37 2.03 -0.79 14.66
CA GLU A 37 0.93 -1.71 14.33
C GLU A 37 1.40 -2.88 13.48
N LEU A 38 2.35 -2.63 12.56
CA LEU A 38 3.02 -3.66 11.77
C LEU A 38 3.80 -4.61 12.67
N ARG A 39 4.64 -4.11 13.58
CA ARG A 39 5.42 -4.95 14.50
C ARG A 39 4.55 -5.83 15.38
N LYS A 40 3.34 -5.37 15.74
CA LYS A 40 2.37 -6.14 16.53
C LYS A 40 1.53 -7.13 15.73
N SER A 41 1.70 -7.20 14.40
CA SER A 41 0.84 -8.02 13.53
C SER A 41 1.25 -9.50 13.41
N GLY A 42 2.24 -9.96 14.20
CA GLY A 42 2.71 -11.34 14.21
C GLY A 42 3.29 -11.74 12.85
N GLU A 43 2.90 -12.89 12.30
CA GLU A 43 3.37 -13.36 11.00
C GLU A 43 3.13 -12.38 9.85
N PHE A 44 2.07 -11.55 9.94
CA PHE A 44 1.79 -10.55 8.93
C PHE A 44 2.92 -9.53 8.78
N PHE A 45 3.67 -9.26 9.85
CA PHE A 45 4.84 -8.37 9.85
C PHE A 45 5.92 -8.82 8.86
N TYR A 46 6.05 -10.13 8.61
CA TYR A 46 7.08 -10.64 7.71
C TYR A 46 6.61 -10.71 6.24
N LYS A 47 5.31 -10.55 6.00
CA LYS A 47 4.72 -10.65 4.65
C LYS A 47 3.97 -9.41 4.17
N TRP A 48 3.84 -8.35 4.98
CA TRP A 48 3.00 -7.19 4.62
C TRP A 48 3.42 -6.51 3.30
N GLN A 49 4.71 -6.54 2.93
CA GLN A 49 5.18 -5.99 1.65
C GLN A 49 4.74 -6.84 0.45
N TYR A 50 4.68 -8.17 0.62
CA TYR A 50 4.07 -9.06 -0.36
C TYR A 50 2.55 -8.81 -0.43
N GLU A 51 1.91 -8.69 0.73
CA GLU A 51 0.48 -8.39 0.84
C GLU A 51 0.11 -7.02 0.25
N LEU A 52 1.05 -6.06 0.23
CA LEU A 52 0.90 -4.76 -0.42
C LEU A 52 0.66 -4.92 -1.93
N ARG A 53 1.38 -5.86 -2.57
CA ARG A 53 1.17 -6.17 -3.99
C ARG A 53 -0.19 -6.81 -4.22
N TRP A 54 -0.60 -7.73 -3.35
CA TRP A 54 -1.94 -8.32 -3.39
C TRP A 54 -3.02 -7.23 -3.25
N ALA A 55 -2.90 -6.35 -2.25
CA ALA A 55 -3.84 -5.26 -1.99
C ALA A 55 -3.94 -4.31 -3.20
N SER A 56 -2.82 -3.99 -3.84
CA SER A 56 -2.83 -3.19 -5.07
C SER A 56 -3.62 -3.85 -6.21
N ASN A 57 -3.55 -5.18 -6.36
CA ASN A 57 -4.30 -5.90 -7.39
C ASN A 57 -5.79 -5.92 -7.09
N VAL A 58 -6.16 -6.04 -5.82
CA VAL A 58 -7.55 -5.97 -5.37
C VAL A 58 -8.11 -4.57 -5.67
N LEU A 59 -7.42 -3.50 -5.30
CA LEU A 59 -7.86 -2.12 -5.55
C LEU A 59 -8.01 -1.80 -7.05
N VAL A 60 -7.16 -2.37 -7.91
CA VAL A 60 -7.33 -2.24 -9.37
C VAL A 60 -8.64 -2.89 -9.84
N ARG A 61 -8.97 -4.08 -9.32
CA ARG A 61 -10.25 -4.75 -9.63
C ARG A 61 -11.45 -3.98 -9.08
N GLU A 62 -11.30 -3.35 -7.92
CA GLU A 62 -12.28 -2.43 -7.33
C GLU A 62 -12.37 -1.08 -8.05
N LYS A 63 -11.55 -0.82 -9.09
CA LYS A 63 -11.45 0.45 -9.83
C LYS A 63 -11.08 1.66 -8.94
N ARG A 64 -10.43 1.41 -7.81
CA ARG A 64 -9.95 2.44 -6.86
C ARG A 64 -8.47 2.79 -7.04
N LEU A 65 -7.75 2.03 -7.86
CA LEU A 65 -6.33 2.22 -8.12
C LEU A 65 -6.04 1.95 -9.60
N ARG A 66 -5.15 2.76 -10.20
CA ARG A 66 -4.61 2.53 -11.54
C ARG A 66 -3.10 2.33 -11.47
N LYS A 67 -2.55 1.38 -12.22
CA LYS A 67 -1.10 1.16 -12.37
C LYS A 67 -0.63 1.87 -13.65
N GLY A 68 0.46 2.62 -13.57
CA GLY A 68 1.01 3.39 -14.68
C GLY A 68 2.51 3.14 -14.90
N PRO A 69 3.10 3.74 -15.94
CA PRO A 69 4.55 3.82 -16.12
C PRO A 69 5.18 4.92 -15.22
N PRO A 70 6.44 4.77 -14.78
CA PRO A 70 7.26 3.56 -14.89
C PRO A 70 6.70 2.42 -14.04
N ARG A 71 7.12 1.17 -14.32
CA ARG A 71 6.61 -0.02 -13.63
C ARG A 71 6.68 0.17 -12.12
N GLY A 72 5.53 0.03 -11.45
CA GLY A 72 5.42 0.24 -10.00
C GLY A 72 4.84 1.58 -9.59
N MET A 73 4.54 2.48 -10.54
CA MET A 73 3.77 3.70 -10.33
C MET A 73 2.27 3.40 -10.15
N TRP A 74 1.65 3.95 -9.12
CA TRP A 74 0.23 3.80 -8.79
C TRP A 74 -0.46 5.17 -8.69
N HIS A 75 -1.77 5.20 -9.01
CA HIS A 75 -2.62 6.39 -8.98
C HIS A 75 -3.96 6.05 -8.30
N ALA A 76 -4.49 6.96 -7.47
CA ALA A 76 -5.69 6.78 -6.65
C ALA A 76 -6.52 8.07 -6.52
#